data_AF-A0A4R3NTR3-F1
#
_entry.id   AF-A0A4R3NTR3-F1
#
_cell.length_a   1.000
_cell.length_b   1.000
_cell.length_c   1.000
_cell.angle_alpha   90.00
_cell.angle_beta   90.00
_cell.angle_gamma   90.00
#
_symmetry.space_group_name_H-M   'P 1'
#
loop_
_entity.id
_entity.type
_entity.pdbx_description
1 polymer ?
#
loop_
_entity_poly.entity_id
_entity_poly.type
_entity_poly.pdbx_seq_one_letter_code
_entity_poly.pdbx_strand_id
1 'polypeptide(L)'
;MLDDPAKALPPAYNPAVFEKLAGLADQVHQQFDIKLPRLALASQAGYLFDELLKRVSNVNDPEEVEAALPLLEFMLKKQLQDAAASPGAGKRGAS
;
A
#
# COMPACT_ATOMS: atom_id res chain seq x y z
N MET A 1 -27.74 29.48 -10.38
CA MET A 1 -26.63 29.07 -11.26
C MET A 1 -25.47 28.77 -10.33
N LEU A 2 -25.40 27.53 -9.86
CA LEU A 2 -24.59 26.43 -10.43
C LEU A 2 -23.10 26.75 -10.40
N ASP A 3 -22.53 26.62 -9.20
CA ASP A 3 -21.19 26.07 -9.03
C ASP A 3 -21.36 24.89 -8.07
N ASP A 4 -21.83 23.75 -8.59
CA ASP A 4 -21.60 22.47 -7.94
C ASP A 4 -20.11 22.20 -8.16
N PRO A 5 -19.24 22.39 -7.15
CA PRO A 5 -17.82 22.21 -7.35
C PRO A 5 -17.64 20.72 -7.61
N ALA A 6 -17.40 20.40 -8.88
CA ALA A 6 -16.94 19.13 -9.40
C ALA A 6 -17.00 18.03 -8.34
N LYS A 7 -18.09 17.26 -8.35
CA LYS A 7 -18.15 15.91 -7.78
C LYS A 7 -16.86 15.22 -8.22
N ALA A 8 -15.82 15.31 -7.38
CA ALA A 8 -14.49 14.88 -7.74
C ALA A 8 -14.66 13.41 -8.10
N LEU A 9 -14.43 13.08 -9.37
CA LEU A 9 -14.44 11.69 -9.78
C LEU A 9 -13.52 10.98 -8.79
N PRO A 10 -13.99 9.92 -8.11
CA PRO A 10 -13.14 9.20 -7.18
C PRO A 10 -11.83 8.91 -7.92
N PRO A 11 -10.68 9.09 -7.26
CA PRO A 11 -9.37 8.99 -7.91
C PRO A 11 -9.37 7.77 -8.82
N ALA A 12 -9.35 8.02 -10.13
CA ALA A 12 -9.54 6.97 -11.11
C ALA A 12 -8.44 5.94 -10.88
N TYR A 13 -8.81 4.67 -10.75
CA TYR A 13 -7.87 3.58 -10.56
C TYR A 13 -6.79 3.64 -11.65
N ASN A 14 -5.53 3.75 -11.22
CA ASN A 14 -4.38 3.77 -12.10
C ASN A 14 -3.60 2.46 -11.94
N PRO A 15 -3.64 1.56 -12.95
CA PRO A 15 -2.93 0.29 -12.89
C PRO A 15 -1.43 0.45 -12.64
N ALA A 16 -0.80 1.51 -13.16
CA ALA A 16 0.63 1.74 -13.00
C ALA A 16 1.01 2.04 -11.54
N VAL A 17 0.13 2.70 -10.79
CA VAL A 17 0.32 2.91 -9.35
C VAL A 17 0.23 1.58 -8.61
N PHE A 18 -0.75 0.74 -8.97
CA PHE A 18 -0.91 -0.57 -8.35
C PHE A 18 0.27 -1.50 -8.62
N GLU A 19 0.80 -1.50 -9.84
CA GLU A 19 2.02 -2.24 -10.21
C GLU A 19 3.24 -1.78 -9.41
N LYS A 20 3.42 -0.46 -9.23
CA LYS A 20 4.49 0.09 -8.37
C LYS A 20 4.36 -0.39 -6.93
N LEU A 21 3.15 -0.37 -6.37
CA LEU A 21 2.91 -0.81 -5.00
C LEU A 21 3.11 -2.32 -4.84
N ALA A 22 2.72 -3.13 -5.83
CA ALA A 22 2.99 -4.56 -5.85
C ALA A 22 4.51 -4.84 -5.93
N GLY A 23 5.24 -4.11 -6.78
CA GLY A 23 6.70 -4.19 -6.85
C GLY A 23 7.36 -3.81 -5.52
N LEU A 24 6.92 -2.72 -4.90
CA LEU A 24 7.39 -2.29 -3.59
C LEU A 24 7.15 -3.36 -2.51
N ALA A 25 5.94 -3.93 -2.48
CA ALA A 25 5.59 -4.99 -1.54
C ALA A 25 6.49 -6.21 -1.74
N ASP A 26 6.69 -6.67 -2.98
CA ASP A 26 7.53 -7.83 -3.28
C ASP A 26 8.99 -7.58 -2.86
N GLN A 27 9.55 -6.42 -3.24
CA GLN A 27 10.92 -6.04 -2.86
C GLN A 27 11.12 -5.99 -1.35
N VAL A 28 10.18 -5.39 -0.61
CA VAL A 28 10.27 -5.34 0.85
C VAL A 28 10.18 -6.74 1.44
N HIS A 29 9.26 -7.60 1.01
CA HIS A 29 9.16 -8.95 1.55
C HIS A 29 10.41 -9.80 1.25
N GLN A 30 11.00 -9.65 0.06
CA GLN A 30 12.25 -10.32 -0.30
C GLN A 30 13.43 -9.92 0.59
N GLN A 31 13.48 -8.67 1.09
CA GLN A 31 14.51 -8.24 2.05
C GLN A 31 14.41 -8.96 3.40
N PHE A 32 13.28 -9.59 3.71
CA PHE A 32 13.06 -10.41 4.90
C PHE A 32 13.04 -11.92 4.58
N ASP A 33 13.52 -12.33 3.40
CA ASP A 33 13.45 -13.72 2.90
C ASP A 33 12.02 -14.29 2.82
N ILE A 34 11.00 -13.42 2.74
CA ILE A 34 9.59 -13.81 2.62
C ILE A 34 9.20 -13.76 1.14
N LYS A 35 8.75 -14.89 0.59
CA LYS A 35 8.14 -14.95 -0.74
C LYS A 35 6.63 -14.97 -0.65
N LEU A 36 5.98 -13.90 -1.09
CA LEU A 36 4.52 -13.84 -1.13
C LEU A 36 3.96 -14.61 -2.33
N PRO A 37 2.93 -15.46 -2.14
CA PRO A 37 2.11 -15.93 -3.24
C PRO A 37 1.45 -14.76 -3.98
N ARG A 38 1.18 -14.90 -5.29
CA ARG A 38 0.66 -13.80 -6.14
C ARG A 38 -0.62 -13.14 -5.58
N LEU A 39 -1.54 -13.95 -5.05
CA LEU A 39 -2.77 -13.45 -4.43
C LEU A 39 -2.50 -12.62 -3.18
N ALA A 40 -1.57 -13.06 -2.33
CA ALA A 40 -1.17 -12.32 -1.14
C ALA A 40 -0.44 -11.01 -1.50
N LEU A 41 0.37 -11.03 -2.56
CA LEU A 41 1.02 -9.83 -3.09
C LEU A 41 -0.02 -8.79 -3.59
N ALA A 42 -1.06 -9.25 -4.30
CA ALA A 42 -2.14 -8.38 -4.73
C ALA A 42 -2.91 -7.77 -3.55
N SER A 43 -3.18 -8.56 -2.50
CA SER A 43 -3.77 -8.03 -1.27
C SER A 43 -2.86 -7.00 -0.61
N GLN A 44 -1.55 -7.26 -0.54
CA GLN A 44 -0.58 -6.33 0.04
C GLN A 44 -0.51 -5.01 -0.74
N ALA A 45 -0.53 -5.07 -2.07
CA ALA A 45 -0.60 -3.89 -2.93
C ALA A 45 -1.88 -3.09 -2.68
N GLY A 46 -3.02 -3.76 -2.45
CA GLY A 46 -4.29 -3.14 -2.04
C GLY A 46 -4.16 -2.38 -0.72
N TYR A 47 -3.56 -3.00 0.30
CA TYR A 47 -3.31 -2.31 1.58
C TYR A 47 -2.40 -1.08 1.42
N LEU A 48 -1.35 -1.19 0.61
CA LEU A 48 -0.46 -0.05 0.33
C LEU A 48 -1.18 1.05 -0.46
N PHE A 49 -2.12 0.70 -1.33
CA PHE A 49 -2.93 1.66 -2.08
C PHE A 49 -3.86 2.44 -1.15
N ASP A 50 -4.53 1.76 -0.21
CA ASP A 50 -5.34 2.42 0.81
C ASP A 50 -4.50 3.36 1.69
N GLU A 51 -3.28 2.98 2.04
CA GLU A 51 -2.36 3.85 2.77
C GLU A 51 -1.87 5.03 1.92
N LEU A 52 -1.66 4.83 0.62
CA LEU A 52 -1.31 5.89 -0.32
C LEU A 52 -2.43 6.93 -0.40
N LEU A 53 -3.68 6.50 -0.56
CA LEU A 53 -4.86 7.38 -0.62
C LEU A 53 -5.04 8.27 0.61
N LYS A 54 -4.52 7.86 1.78
CA LYS A 54 -4.56 8.67 3.01
C LYS A 54 -3.49 9.77 3.05
N ARG A 55 -2.48 9.70 2.18
CA ARG A 55 -1.28 10.54 2.22
C ARG A 55 -1.17 11.51 1.04
N VAL A 56 -1.73 11.14 -0.10
CA VAL A 56 -1.73 11.96 -1.32
C VAL A 56 -3.08 12.64 -1.50
N SER A 57 -3.05 13.88 -1.97
CA SER A 57 -4.24 14.61 -2.42
C SER A 57 -4.69 14.11 -3.79
N ASN A 58 -3.74 13.73 -4.65
CA ASN A 58 -4.01 13.19 -5.98
C ASN A 58 -3.16 11.95 -6.28
N VAL A 59 -3.79 10.77 -6.26
CA VAL A 59 -3.10 9.48 -6.56
C VAL A 59 -2.73 9.31 -8.03
N ASN A 60 -3.24 10.18 -8.91
CA ASN A 60 -2.84 10.20 -10.32
C ASN A 60 -1.69 11.18 -10.58
N ASP A 61 -1.29 11.97 -9.58
CA ASP A 61 -0.10 12.79 -9.66
C ASP A 61 1.15 11.93 -9.40
N PRO A 62 2.01 11.73 -10.41
CA PRO A 62 3.21 10.92 -10.23
C PRO A 62 4.15 11.48 -9.17
N GLU A 63 4.24 12.80 -8.99
CA GLU A 63 5.15 13.40 -8.00
C GLU A 63 4.68 13.11 -6.58
N GLU A 64 3.38 13.23 -6.32
CA GLU A 64 2.80 12.87 -5.01
C GLU A 64 2.98 11.38 -4.70
N VAL A 65 2.77 10.52 -5.70
CA VAL A 65 2.96 9.07 -5.55
C VAL A 65 4.42 8.75 -5.22
N GLU A 66 5.38 9.24 -6.02
CA GLU A 66 6.81 9.01 -5.81
C GLU A 66 7.29 9.53 -4.45
N ALA A 67 6.80 10.70 -4.03
CA ALA A 67 7.13 11.26 -2.71
C ALA A 67 6.61 10.39 -1.54
N ALA A 68 5.50 9.68 -1.74
CA ALA A 68 4.91 8.81 -0.72
C ALA A 68 5.56 7.41 -0.63
N LEU A 69 6.17 6.90 -1.72
CA LEU A 69 6.72 5.54 -1.77
C LEU A 69 7.73 5.24 -0.65
N PRO A 70 8.73 6.09 -0.33
CA PRO A 70 9.70 5.79 0.73
C PRO A 70 9.05 5.62 2.11
N LEU A 71 7.99 6.37 2.40
CA LEU A 71 7.25 6.25 3.66
C LEU A 71 6.49 4.93 3.73
N LEU A 72 5.83 4.53 2.63
CA LEU A 72 5.13 3.25 2.53
C LEU A 72 6.10 2.07 2.68
N GLU A 73 7.28 2.17 2.07
CA GLU A 73 8.35 1.20 2.23
C GLU A 73 8.76 1.04 3.70
N PHE A 74 9.04 2.17 4.38
CA PHE A 74 9.43 2.19 5.78
C PHE A 74 8.37 1.55 6.68
N MET A 75 7.10 1.88 6.45
CA MET A 75 5.98 1.33 7.22
C MET A 75 5.87 -0.19 7.06
N LEU A 76 5.99 -0.69 5.83
CA LEU A 76 5.91 -2.13 5.57
C LEU A 76 7.09 -2.87 6.20
N LYS A 77 8.31 -2.33 6.08
CA LYS A 77 9.49 -2.88 6.77
C LYS A 77 9.28 -2.98 8.28
N LYS A 78 8.77 -1.91 8.88
CA LYS A 78 8.50 -1.88 10.32
C LYS A 78 7.46 -2.93 10.72
N GLN A 79 6.38 -3.08 9.95
CA GLN A 79 5.37 -4.11 10.20
C GLN A 79 5.96 -5.52 10.16
N LEU A 80 6.82 -5.83 9.19
CA LEU A 80 7.48 -7.13 9.08
C LEU A 80 8.47 -7.37 10.22
N GLN A 81 9.21 -6.34 10.63
CA GLN A 81 10.11 -6.41 11.80
C GLN A 81 9.33 -6.71 13.08
N ASP A 82 8.23 -5.99 13.32
CA ASP A 82 7.39 -6.17 14.50
C ASP A 82 6.74 -7.57 14.51
N ALA A 83 6.30 -8.06 13.35
CA ALA A 83 5.76 -9.42 13.19
C ALA A 83 6.81 -10.51 13.46
N ALA A 84 8.05 -10.33 12.99
CA ALA A 84 9.16 -11.24 13.26
C ALA A 84 9.54 -11.26 14.75
N ALA A 85 9.47 -10.10 15.41
CA ALA A 85 9.73 -9.98 16.85
C ALA A 85 8.62 -10.55 17.75
N SER A 86 7.40 -10.77 17.22
CA SER A 86 6.24 -11.28 17.98
C SER A 86 5.54 -12.46 17.31
N PRO A 87 6.10 -13.70 17.37
CA PRO A 87 5.59 -14.88 16.65
C PRO A 87 4.21 -15.43 17.09
N GLY A 88 3.41 -14.68 17.88
CA GLY A 88 2.23 -15.19 18.60
C GLY A 88 0.88 -14.53 18.32
N ALA A 89 0.81 -13.45 17.53
CA ALA A 89 -0.45 -12.68 17.40
C ALA A 89 -1.48 -13.27 16.41
N GLY A 90 -1.08 -14.20 15.54
CA GLY A 90 -1.96 -14.77 14.50
C GLY A 90 -3.01 -15.79 14.99
N LYS A 91 -3.02 -16.17 16.28
CA LYS A 91 -3.93 -17.20 16.83
C LYS A 91 -5.07 -16.65 17.68
N ARG A 92 -5.26 -15.33 17.78
CA ARG A 92 -6.31 -14.71 18.61
C ARG A 92 -7.18 -13.78 17.79
N GLY A 93 -7.98 -14.33 16.90
CA GLY A 93 -9.00 -13.60 16.16
C GLY A 93 -10.24 -14.41 15.78
N ALA A 94 -10.27 -15.71 16.10
CA ALA A 94 -11.46 -16.54 16.00
C ALA A 94 -11.98 -16.79 17.43
N SER A 95 -12.88 -15.93 17.89
CA SER A 95 -13.86 -16.19 18.95
C SER A 95 -15.14 -15.48 18.59
#